data_AF-A0A833LH19-F1
#
_entry.id   AF-A0A833LH19-F1
#
_cell.length_a   1.000
_cell.length_b   1.000
_cell.length_c   1.000
_cell.angle_alpha   90.00
_cell.angle_beta   90.00
_cell.angle_gamma   90.00
#
_symmetry.space_group_name_H-M   'P 1'
#
loop_
_entity.id
_entity.type
_entity.pdbx_description
1 polymer ?
#
loop_
_entity_poly.entity_id
_entity_poly.type
_entity_poly.pdbx_seq_one_letter_code
_entity_poly.pdbx_strand_id
1 'polypeptide(L)' 'MLAAIALGGAIAAAAVWPSSGFAAAIAGILLSIGATYMFIRMTAQQIGGRTGDTLGACQQIAAVAFLLGVVAFA' A
#
# COMPACT_ATOMS: atom_id res chain seq x y z
N MET A 1 0.51 -7.92 -14.23
CA MET A 1 0.80 -7.68 -12.79
C MET A 1 1.94 -6.68 -12.58
N LEU A 2 3.14 -6.91 -13.12
CA LEU A 2 4.28 -5.98 -12.98
C LEU A 2 3.96 -4.56 -13.50
N ALA A 3 3.31 -4.43 -14.66
CA ALA A 3 2.90 -3.13 -15.19
C ALA A 3 1.96 -2.36 -14.25
N ALA A 4 1.02 -3.05 -13.60
CA ALA A 4 0.10 -2.42 -12.66
C ALA A 4 0.83 -1.94 -11.39
N ILE A 5 1.79 -2.73 -10.89
CA ILE A 5 2.64 -2.33 -9.75
C ILE A 5 3.48 -1.10 -10.12
N ALA A 6 4.12 -1.12 -11.28
CA ALA A 6 4.96 -0.01 -11.75
C ALA A 6 4.13 1.28 -11.94
N LEU A 7 2.98 1.19 -12.61
CA LEU A 7 2.09 2.33 -12.83
C LEU A 7 1.50 2.84 -11.51
N GLY A 8 1.01 1.96 -10.64
CA GLY A 8 0.46 2.33 -9.35
C GLY A 8 1.50 3.01 -8.44
N GLY A 9 2.72 2.47 -8.40
CA GLY A 9 3.84 3.07 -7.68
C GLY A 9 4.24 4.44 -8.24
N ALA A 10 4.31 4.57 -9.57
CA ALA A 10 4.61 5.84 -10.22
C ALA A 10 3.54 6.91 -9.94
N ILE A 11 2.25 6.54 -10.01
CA ILE A 11 1.13 7.43 -9.69
C ILE A 11 1.21 7.87 -8.22
N ALA A 12 1.42 6.93 -7.29
CA ALA A 12 1.54 7.23 -5.86
C ALA A 12 2.71 8.17 -5.56
N ALA A 13 3.88 7.93 -6.18
CA ALA A 13 5.05 8.79 -6.02
C ALA A 13 4.82 10.18 -6.61
N ALA A 14 4.26 10.28 -7.82
CA ALA A 14 3.97 11.55 -8.48
C ALA A 14 2.93 12.39 -7.74
N ALA A 15 1.96 11.74 -7.08
CA ALA A 15 0.92 12.42 -6.30
C ALA A 15 1.44 13.04 -4.99
N VAL A 16 2.48 12.46 -4.37
CA VAL A 16 2.98 12.87 -3.04
C VAL A 16 4.26 13.69 -3.11
N TRP A 17 5.19 13.35 -4.01
CA TRP A 17 6.51 13.99 -4.04
C TRP A 17 6.42 15.53 -4.13
N PRO A 18 5.63 16.15 -5.02
CA PRO A 18 5.60 17.61 -5.15
C PRO A 18 5.12 18.35 -3.90
N SER A 19 4.29 17.72 -3.06
CA SER A 19 3.64 18.36 -1.91
C SER A 19 4.28 17.99 -0.57
N SER A 20 4.66 16.73 -0.37
CA SER A 20 5.12 16.19 0.92
C SER A 20 6.57 15.68 0.87
N GLY A 21 7.23 15.78 -0.29
CA GLY A 21 8.62 15.37 -0.48
C GLY A 21 8.81 13.89 -0.82
N PHE A 22 10.01 13.57 -1.32
CA PHE A 22 10.36 12.22 -1.79
C PHE A 22 10.37 11.19 -0.65
N ALA A 23 10.84 11.57 0.54
CA ALA A 23 10.86 10.69 1.70
C ALA A 23 9.45 10.23 2.12
N ALA A 24 8.47 11.14 2.12
CA ALA A 24 7.07 10.81 2.42
C ALA A 24 6.48 9.84 1.38
N ALA A 25 6.77 10.04 0.10
CA ALA A 25 6.34 9.15 -0.97
C ALA A 25 6.90 7.73 -0.80
N ILE A 26 8.20 7.61 -0.52
CA ILE A 26 8.85 6.31 -0.27
C ILE A 26 8.31 5.65 1.00
N ALA A 27 8.14 6.41 2.09
CA ALA A 27 7.59 5.89 3.34
C ALA A 27 6.16 5.33 3.15
N GLY A 28 5.29 6.08 2.47
CA GLY A 28 3.94 5.62 2.13
C GLY A 28 3.95 4.33 1.29
N ILE A 29 4.77 4.26 0.25
CA ILE A 29 4.88 3.07 -0.62
C ILE A 29 5.36 1.86 0.18
N LEU A 30 6.42 2.00 0.98
CA LEU A 30 6.97 0.91 1.77
C LEU A 30 5.99 0.41 2.84
N LEU A 31 5.29 1.34 3.52
CA LEU A 31 4.30 0.96 4.53
C LEU A 31 3.11 0.22 3.89
N SER A 32 2.65 0.68 2.72
CA SER A 32 1.58 0.02 1.95
C SER A 32 1.96 -1.40 1.52
N ILE A 33 3.19 -1.60 1.02
CA ILE A 33 3.73 -2.91 0.64
C ILE A 33 3.80 -3.83 1.87
N GLY A 34 4.36 -3.34 2.97
CA GLY A 34 4.51 -4.10 4.21
C GLY A 34 3.17 -4.52 4.81
N ALA A 35 2.23 -3.58 4.96
CA ALA A 35 0.89 -3.84 5.48
C ALA A 35 0.10 -4.80 4.60
N THR A 36 0.19 -4.61 3.27
CA THR A 36 -0.39 -5.54 2.30
C THR A 36 0.16 -6.93 2.53
N TYR A 37 1.48 -7.12 2.47
CA TYR A 37 2.13 -8.43 2.65
C TYR A 37 1.75 -9.12 3.97
N MET A 38 1.70 -8.38 5.08
CA MET A 38 1.24 -8.90 6.37
C MET A 38 -0.22 -9.37 6.30
N PHE A 39 -1.11 -8.60 5.68
CA PHE A 39 -2.50 -9.00 5.49
C PHE A 39 -2.62 -10.26 4.63
N ILE A 40 -1.86 -10.37 3.53
CA ILE A 40 -1.82 -11.58 2.68
C ILE A 40 -1.48 -12.81 3.51
N ARG A 41 -0.43 -12.71 4.34
CA ARG A 41 0.02 -13.81 5.21
C ARG A 41 -1.06 -14.16 6.23
N MET A 42 -1.68 -13.15 6.85
CA MET A 42 -2.71 -13.34 7.85
C MET A 42 -3.94 -14.05 7.26
N THR A 43 -4.44 -13.64 6.09
CA THR A 43 -5.60 -14.30 5.47
C THR A 43 -5.28 -15.72 5.01
N ALA A 44 -4.06 -15.98 4.54
CA ALA A 44 -3.60 -17.33 4.23
C ALA A 44 -3.61 -18.24 5.46
N GLN A 45 -3.23 -17.72 6.63
CA GLN A 45 -3.17 -18.48 7.89
C GLN A 45 -4.54 -18.65 8.57
N GLN A 46 -5.43 -17.67 8.48
CA GLN A 46 -6.68 -17.65 9.25
C GLN A 46 -7.89 -18.23 8.49
N ILE A 47 -7.96 -17.98 7.18
CA ILE A 47 -9.15 -18.31 6.38
C ILE A 47 -8.80 -19.10 5.11
N GLY A 48 -7.59 -19.65 5.04
CA GLY A 48 -7.16 -20.53 3.95
C GLY A 48 -6.84 -19.83 2.63
N GLY A 49 -6.70 -18.50 2.61
CA GLY A 49 -6.23 -17.78 1.42
C GLY A 49 -6.98 -16.50 1.09
N ARG A 50 -7.49 -16.42 -0.14
CA ARG A 50 -8.11 -15.22 -0.72
C ARG A 50 -9.55 -15.46 -1.14
N THR A 51 -10.41 -14.52 -0.74
CA THR A 51 -11.79 -14.35 -1.22
C THR A 51 -11.97 -12.95 -1.81
N GLY A 52 -13.13 -12.65 -2.40
CA GLY A 52 -13.48 -11.30 -2.84
C GLY A 52 -13.35 -10.27 -1.70
N ASP A 53 -13.82 -10.61 -0.50
CA ASP A 53 -13.75 -9.73 0.68
C ASP A 53 -12.31 -9.41 1.07
N THR A 54 -11.40 -10.39 0.98
CA THR A 54 -9.98 -10.15 1.26
C THR A 54 -9.33 -9.24 0.23
N LEU A 55 -9.78 -9.24 -1.03
CA LEU A 55 -9.24 -8.33 -2.04
C LEU A 55 -9.68 -6.89 -1.75
N GLY A 56 -10.95 -6.68 -1.41
CA GLY A 56 -11.46 -5.37 -0.99
C GLY A 56 -10.76 -4.85 0.26
N ALA A 57 -10.62 -5.68 1.29
CA ALA A 57 -9.90 -5.33 2.52
C ALA A 57 -8.42 -5.01 2.25
N CYS A 58 -7.77 -5.78 1.37
CA CYS A 58 -6.38 -5.53 0.98
C CYS A 58 -6.18 -4.16 0.34
N GLN A 59 -7.13 -3.70 -0.50
CA GLN A 59 -7.09 -2.36 -1.10
C GLN A 59 -7.24 -1.26 -0.05
N GLN A 60 -8.17 -1.41 0.90
CA GLN A 60 -8.35 -0.44 1.97
C GLN A 60 -7.13 -0.36 2.89
N ILE A 61 -6.56 -1.51 3.28
CA ILE A 61 -5.33 -1.57 4.08
C ILE A 61 -4.17 -0.90 3.35
N ALA A 62 -4.00 -1.17 2.06
CA ALA A 62 -2.95 -0.55 1.25
C ALA A 62 -3.10 0.98 1.20
N ALA A 63 -4.33 1.50 1.04
CA ALA A 63 -4.61 2.92 1.01
C ALA A 63 -4.37 3.61 2.37
N VAL A 64 -4.88 3.03 3.46
CA VAL A 64 -4.71 3.59 4.82
C VAL A 64 -3.24 3.55 5.23
N ALA A 65 -2.54 2.44 5.01
CA ALA A 65 -1.12 2.34 5.31
C ALA A 65 -0.28 3.34 4.50
N PHE A 66 -0.60 3.53 3.22
CA PHE A 66 0.05 4.57 2.41
C PHE A 66 -0.11 5.95 3.04
N LEU A 67 -1.33 6.36 3.37
CA LEU A 67 -1.61 7.66 3.97
C LEU A 67 -0.94 7.85 5.34
N LEU A 68 -0.90 6.79 6.16
CA LEU A 68 -0.17 6.80 7.43
C LEU A 68 1.34 7.01 7.25
N GLY A 69 1.93 6.40 6.22
CA GLY A 69 3.35 6.61 5.90
C GLY A 69 3.63 8.02 5.39
N VAL A 70 2.71 8.61 4.62
CA VAL A 70 2.83 9.99 4.11
C VAL A 70 2.69 11.00 5.25
N VAL A 71 1.66 10.87 6.10
CA VAL A 71 1.37 11.85 7.16
C VAL A 71 2.44 11.89 8.26
N ALA A 72 3.23 10.82 8.42
CA ALA A 72 4.36 10.80 9.36
C ALA A 72 5.48 11.80 9.01
N PHE A 73 5.45 12.37 7.81
CA PHE A 73 6.41 13.35 7.29
C PHE A 73 5.76 14.71 6.96
N ALA A 74 4.47 14.89 7.25
CA ALA A 74 3.70 16.11 6.99
C ALA A 74 3.74 17.08 8.16
#